data_AF-A0A7V3KZI2-F1
#
_entry.id   AF-A0A7V3KZI2-F1
#
_cell.length_a   1.000
_cell.length_b   1.000
_cell.length_c   1.000
_cell.angle_alpha   90.00
_cell.angle_beta   90.00
_cell.angle_gamma   90.00
#
_symmetry.space_group_name_H-M   'P 1'
#
loop_
_entity.id
_entity.type
_entity.pdbx_description
1 polymer ?
#
loop_
_entity_poly.entity_id
_entity_poly.type
_entity_poly.pdbx_seq_one_letter_code
_entity_poly.pdbx_strand_id
1 'polypeptide(L)'
;NYLPKHQLIKESDVHLVYRNITKYPIDVLTEINEVVGKRASLHINSWEVLRKSMVEMPPLVKKGDYVTLLAENEGFRITALGEVKEEGRQGEIVKVLNISSKKEIFGRVLDSQTVQVDF
;
A
#
# COMPACT_ATOMS: atom_id res chain seq x y z
N ASN A 1 -16.39 -12.47 5.90
CA ASN A 1 -17.39 -12.07 4.87
C ASN A 1 -16.75 -12.08 3.49
N TYR A 2 -17.51 -11.85 2.40
CA TYR A 2 -16.94 -11.63 1.06
C TYR A 2 -16.08 -10.36 1.07
N LEU A 3 -14.88 -10.45 0.47
CA LEU A 3 -13.97 -9.31 0.35
C LEU A 3 -13.70 -9.02 -1.14
N PRO A 4 -14.22 -7.92 -1.69
CA PRO A 4 -13.86 -7.47 -3.02
C PRO A 4 -12.38 -7.06 -3.07
N LYS A 5 -11.80 -7.15 -4.27
CA LYS A 5 -10.42 -6.71 -4.53
C LYS A 5 -10.21 -5.27 -4.04
N HIS A 6 -9.07 -5.05 -3.41
CA HIS A 6 -8.62 -3.80 -2.77
C HIS A 6 -9.42 -3.32 -1.55
N GLN A 7 -10.38 -4.10 -1.04
CA GLN A 7 -11.01 -3.77 0.24
C GLN A 7 -10.01 -3.93 1.39
N LEU A 8 -9.94 -2.90 2.25
CA LEU A 8 -9.21 -2.95 3.51
C LEU A 8 -9.87 -3.97 4.44
N ILE A 9 -9.06 -4.89 4.97
CA ILE A 9 -9.50 -5.97 5.84
C ILE A 9 -9.51 -5.47 7.28
N LYS A 10 -10.69 -5.49 7.89
CA LYS A 10 -10.91 -5.13 9.30
C LYS A 10 -11.04 -6.38 10.17
N GLU A 11 -10.93 -6.22 11.48
CA GLU A 11 -11.15 -7.32 12.43
C GLU A 11 -12.52 -7.98 12.25
N SER A 12 -13.56 -7.21 11.92
CA SER A 12 -14.92 -7.73 11.68
C SER A 12 -15.05 -8.61 10.42
N ASP A 13 -14.07 -8.57 9.51
CA ASP A 13 -14.11 -9.32 8.26
C ASP A 13 -13.57 -10.74 8.39
N VAL A 14 -12.77 -10.98 9.44
CA VAL A 14 -11.98 -12.19 9.66
C VAL A 14 -12.27 -12.80 11.03
N HIS A 15 -12.02 -14.09 11.18
CA HIS A 15 -12.07 -14.77 12.46
C HIS A 15 -11.18 -16.01 12.39
N LEU A 16 -10.66 -16.43 13.55
CA LEU A 16 -9.88 -17.66 13.64
C LEU A 16 -10.80 -18.87 13.69
N VAL A 17 -10.42 -19.91 12.97
CA VAL A 17 -11.11 -21.21 12.98
C VAL A 17 -10.11 -22.32 13.23
N TYR A 18 -10.50 -23.31 14.03
CA TYR A 18 -9.69 -24.50 14.23
C TYR A 18 -9.85 -25.44 13.02
N ARG A 19 -8.77 -25.67 12.28
CA ARG A 19 -8.70 -26.63 11.18
C ARG A 19 -7.34 -27.31 11.13
N ASN A 20 -7.31 -28.50 10.54
CA ASN A 20 -6.06 -29.19 10.26
C ASN A 20 -5.33 -28.51 9.08
N ILE A 21 -4.26 -27.77 9.39
CA ILE A 21 -3.48 -26.97 8.43
C ILE A 21 -2.69 -27.83 7.43
N THR A 22 -2.44 -29.11 7.70
CA THR A 22 -1.64 -29.97 6.80
C THR A 22 -2.32 -30.25 5.46
N LYS A 23 -3.63 -29.98 5.36
CA LYS A 23 -4.42 -30.07 4.13
C LYS A 23 -4.41 -28.78 3.30
N TYR A 24 -3.70 -27.75 3.77
CA TYR A 24 -3.66 -26.44 3.14
C TYR A 24 -2.26 -26.10 2.60
N PRO A 25 -2.18 -25.16 1.64
CA PRO A 25 -0.90 -24.58 1.23
C PRO A 25 -0.11 -23.98 2.39
N ILE A 26 1.22 -23.94 2.26
CA ILE A 26 2.14 -23.45 3.30
C ILE A 26 1.95 -21.96 3.65
N ASP A 27 1.34 -21.19 2.75
CA ASP A 27 1.18 -19.74 2.87
C ASP A 27 -0.14 -19.33 3.55
N VAL A 28 -0.84 -20.24 4.23
CA VAL A 28 -2.02 -19.90 5.03
C VAL A 28 -1.66 -18.94 6.16
N LEU A 29 -2.51 -17.94 6.36
CA LEU A 29 -2.41 -16.98 7.44
C LEU A 29 -3.01 -17.60 8.72
N THR A 30 -2.26 -17.57 9.81
CA THR A 30 -2.66 -18.22 11.08
C THR A 30 -2.92 -17.24 12.20
N GLU A 31 -2.50 -15.98 12.03
CA GLU A 31 -2.73 -14.91 13.00
C GLU A 31 -3.55 -13.79 12.37
N ILE A 32 -4.51 -13.25 13.12
CA ILE A 32 -5.35 -12.11 12.69
C ILE A 32 -4.47 -10.89 12.35
N ASN A 33 -3.42 -10.66 13.13
CA ASN A 33 -2.51 -9.52 12.96
C ASN A 33 -1.70 -9.57 11.66
N GLU A 34 -1.56 -10.74 11.02
CA GLU A 34 -0.94 -10.83 9.69
C GLU A 34 -1.86 -10.34 8.57
N VAL A 35 -3.15 -10.08 8.85
CA VAL A 35 -4.18 -9.79 7.86
C VAL A 35 -4.83 -8.42 8.05
N VAL A 36 -5.15 -8.06 9.29
CA VAL A 36 -5.82 -6.80 9.60
C VAL A 36 -4.94 -5.62 9.18
N GLY A 37 -5.55 -4.63 8.52
CA GLY A 37 -4.83 -3.47 7.96
C GLY A 37 -4.23 -3.69 6.57
N LYS A 38 -4.21 -4.93 6.08
CA LYS A 38 -3.95 -5.22 4.65
C LYS A 38 -5.21 -5.02 3.82
N ARG A 39 -5.06 -4.96 2.50
CA ARG A 39 -6.16 -5.01 1.55
C ARG A 39 -6.17 -6.34 0.79
N ALA A 40 -7.33 -6.78 0.34
CA ALA A 40 -7.42 -7.96 -0.52
C ALA A 40 -6.75 -7.69 -1.88
N SER A 41 -5.85 -8.58 -2.33
CA SER A 41 -5.21 -8.46 -3.66
C SER A 41 -6.10 -8.96 -4.80
N LEU A 42 -7.13 -9.73 -4.45
CA LEU A 42 -8.11 -10.36 -5.34
C LEU A 42 -9.48 -10.47 -4.64
N HIS A 43 -10.49 -10.98 -5.34
CA HIS A 43 -11.80 -11.22 -4.74
C HIS A 43 -11.75 -12.49 -3.88
N ILE A 44 -12.07 -12.38 -2.59
CA ILE A 44 -12.04 -13.48 -1.63
C ILE A 44 -13.47 -13.82 -1.21
N ASN A 45 -13.84 -15.10 -1.31
CA ASN A 45 -15.19 -15.52 -0.99
C ASN A 45 -15.42 -15.58 0.52
N SER A 46 -16.70 -15.49 0.91
CA SER A 46 -17.09 -15.77 2.29
C SER A 46 -16.62 -17.17 2.71
N TRP A 47 -16.09 -17.29 3.92
CA TRP A 47 -15.60 -18.54 4.51
C TRP A 47 -14.37 -19.17 3.83
N GLU A 48 -13.70 -18.43 2.94
CA GLU A 48 -12.46 -18.85 2.32
C GLU A 48 -11.27 -18.72 3.30
N VAL A 49 -10.36 -19.70 3.26
CA VAL A 49 -9.14 -19.66 4.10
C VAL A 49 -8.14 -18.69 3.47
N LEU A 50 -7.74 -17.68 4.26
CA LEU A 50 -6.84 -16.64 3.81
C LEU A 50 -5.41 -17.14 3.67
N ARG A 51 -4.78 -16.75 2.57
CA ARG A 51 -3.37 -17.02 2.25
C ARG A 51 -2.61 -15.71 2.08
N LYS A 52 -1.29 -15.73 2.31
CA LYS A 52 -0.41 -14.56 2.17
C LYS A 52 -0.50 -13.96 0.76
N SER A 53 -0.67 -14.79 -0.25
CA SER A 53 -0.86 -14.38 -1.66
C SER A 53 -2.17 -13.61 -1.94
N MET A 54 -3.18 -13.70 -1.07
CA MET A 54 -4.49 -13.08 -1.24
C MET A 54 -4.58 -11.67 -0.64
N VAL A 55 -3.55 -11.23 0.07
CA VAL A 55 -3.54 -9.96 0.79
C VAL A 55 -2.25 -9.19 0.51
N GLU A 56 -2.35 -7.87 0.50
CA GLU A 56 -1.21 -7.00 0.30
C GLU A 56 -1.31 -5.76 1.18
N MET A 57 -0.18 -5.11 1.42
CA MET A 57 -0.20 -3.80 2.08
C MET A 57 -0.87 -2.79 1.15
N PRO A 58 -1.80 -1.97 1.66
CA PRO A 58 -2.36 -0.89 0.87
C PRO A 58 -1.26 0.09 0.46
N PRO A 59 -1.38 0.74 -0.70
CA PRO A 59 -0.47 1.80 -1.09
C PRO A 59 -0.57 2.95 -0.10
N LEU A 60 0.56 3.60 0.17
CA LEU A 60 0.62 4.80 1.01
C LEU A 60 0.13 6.03 0.26
N VAL A 61 0.34 6.06 -1.06
CA VAL A 61 -0.11 7.12 -1.95
C VAL A 61 -0.87 6.53 -3.13
N LYS A 62 -1.90 7.24 -3.61
CA LYS A 62 -2.71 6.87 -4.76
C LYS A 62 -2.63 7.94 -5.84
N LYS A 63 -3.00 7.56 -7.06
CA LYS A 63 -3.17 8.52 -8.15
C LYS A 63 -4.15 9.64 -7.74
N GLY A 64 -3.70 10.88 -7.91
CA GLY A 64 -4.45 12.09 -7.57
C GLY A 64 -4.18 12.60 -6.15
N ASP A 65 -3.47 11.84 -5.31
CA ASP A 65 -3.10 12.32 -3.98
C ASP A 65 -2.09 13.46 -4.10
N TYR A 66 -2.24 14.46 -3.25
CA TYR A 66 -1.29 15.56 -3.11
C TYR A 66 -0.25 15.21 -2.05
N VAL A 67 1.02 15.37 -2.41
CA VAL A 67 2.17 15.05 -1.56
C VAL A 67 3.17 16.20 -1.56
N THR A 68 3.98 16.25 -0.52
CA THR A 68 5.18 17.07 -0.46
C THR A 68 6.29 16.35 -1.22
N LEU A 69 6.78 16.99 -2.29
CA LEU A 69 8.01 16.63 -2.95
C LEU A 69 9.16 17.11 -2.07
N LEU A 70 9.88 16.19 -1.44
CA LEU A 70 11.02 16.48 -0.60
C LEU A 70 12.31 16.24 -1.37
N ALA A 71 13.18 17.21 -1.30
CA ALA A 71 14.36 17.23 -2.11
C ALA A 71 15.48 17.79 -1.21
N GLU A 72 16.33 16.92 -0.67
CA GLU A 72 17.27 17.29 0.39
C GLU A 72 18.64 16.64 0.27
N ASN A 73 19.66 17.35 0.75
CA ASN A 73 21.01 16.88 0.99
C ASN A 73 21.58 17.55 2.25
N GLU A 74 22.89 17.42 2.51
CA GLU A 74 23.52 18.03 3.70
C GLU A 74 23.46 19.56 3.75
N GLY A 75 23.35 20.23 2.60
CA GLY A 75 23.43 21.70 2.49
C GLY A 75 22.09 22.40 2.24
N PHE A 76 21.06 21.68 1.80
CA PHE A 76 19.76 22.28 1.53
C PHE A 76 18.60 21.29 1.64
N ARG A 77 17.41 21.84 1.88
CA ARG A 77 16.13 21.14 1.87
C ARG A 77 15.11 21.98 1.11
N ILE A 78 14.60 21.43 0.02
CA ILE A 78 13.62 22.05 -0.86
C ILE A 78 12.34 21.21 -0.79
N THR A 79 11.21 21.89 -0.69
CA THR A 79 9.89 21.28 -0.72
C THR A 79 9.02 21.89 -1.80
N ALA A 80 8.23 21.07 -2.49
CA ALA A 80 7.23 21.53 -3.45
C ALA A 80 5.95 20.69 -3.33
N LEU A 81 4.84 21.19 -3.86
CA LEU A 81 3.61 20.41 -3.97
C LEU A 81 3.65 19.52 -5.21
N GLY A 82 3.38 18.23 -5.01
CA GLY A 82 3.27 17.22 -6.06
C GLY A 82 1.88 16.60 -6.10
N GLU A 83 1.44 16.18 -7.28
CA GLU A 83 0.27 15.31 -7.46
C GLU A 83 0.73 13.95 -7.98
N VAL A 84 0.46 12.91 -7.20
CA VAL A 84 0.86 11.54 -7.49
C VAL A 84 0.11 11.02 -8.72
N LYS A 85 0.81 10.36 -9.64
CA LYS A 85 0.22 9.88 -10.92
C LYS A 85 -0.06 8.38 -10.96
N GLU A 86 0.40 7.63 -9.94
CA GLU A 86 0.18 6.19 -9.79
C GLU A 86 0.10 5.77 -8.31
N GLU A 87 -0.34 4.55 -8.00
CA GLU A 87 -0.27 4.09 -6.60
C GLU A 87 1.17 3.72 -6.21
N GLY A 88 1.53 3.94 -4.95
CA GLY A 88 2.86 3.62 -4.44
C GLY A 88 2.87 3.22 -2.98
N ARG A 89 3.70 2.23 -2.66
CA ARG A 89 4.01 1.79 -1.29
C ARG A 89 5.30 2.44 -0.81
N GLN A 90 5.55 2.35 0.49
CA GLN A 90 6.78 2.84 1.09
C GLN A 90 8.03 2.31 0.36
N GLY A 91 8.94 3.21 -0.01
CA GLY A 91 10.18 2.89 -0.70
C GLY A 91 10.05 2.64 -2.20
N GLU A 92 8.83 2.52 -2.76
CA GLU A 92 8.63 2.41 -4.20
C GLU A 92 8.87 3.75 -4.91
N ILE A 93 9.30 3.69 -6.17
CA ILE A 93 9.43 4.87 -7.03
C ILE A 93 8.10 5.09 -7.73
N VAL A 94 7.55 6.29 -7.61
CA VAL A 94 6.31 6.73 -8.26
C VAL A 94 6.54 7.97 -9.10
N LYS A 95 5.75 8.11 -10.15
CA LYS A 95 5.63 9.34 -10.93
C LYS A 95 4.76 10.35 -10.19
N VAL A 96 5.23 11.59 -10.13
CA VAL A 96 4.54 12.73 -9.52
C VAL A 96 4.64 13.94 -10.44
N LEU A 97 3.57 14.73 -10.53
CA LEU A 97 3.57 16.03 -11.21
C LEU A 97 3.88 17.13 -10.20
N ASN A 98 4.97 17.86 -10.39
CA ASN A 98 5.21 19.09 -9.64
C ASN A 98 4.19 20.14 -10.06
N ILE A 99 3.39 20.63 -9.10
CA ILE A 99 2.28 21.55 -9.38
C ILE A 99 2.77 22.93 -9.82
N SER A 100 3.90 23.38 -9.30
CA SER A 100 4.48 24.69 -9.62
C SER A 100 5.10 24.70 -11.00
N SER A 101 5.96 23.73 -11.31
CA SER A 101 6.71 23.69 -12.58
C SER A 101 5.96 22.97 -13.72
N LYS A 102 4.88 22.26 -13.40
CA LYS A 102 4.14 21.37 -14.32
C LYS A 102 4.98 20.24 -14.93
N LYS A 103 6.14 19.91 -14.32
CA LYS A 103 6.99 18.80 -14.76
C LYS A 103 6.60 17.50 -14.07
N GLU A 104 6.56 16.41 -14.83
CA GLU A 104 6.52 15.06 -14.27
C GLU A 104 7.92 14.64 -13.84
N ILE A 105 8.04 14.08 -12.64
CA ILE A 105 9.28 13.59 -12.05
C ILE A 105 9.03 12.24 -11.38
N PHE A 106 10.10 11.48 -11.17
CA PHE A 106 10.06 10.24 -10.39
C PHE A 106 10.61 10.50 -9.00
N GLY A 107 10.01 9.86 -7.99
CA GLY A 107 10.47 9.98 -6.62
C GLY A 107 10.10 8.78 -5.78
N ARG A 108 10.80 8.59 -4.68
CA ARG A 108 10.60 7.52 -3.71
C ARG A 108 9.55 7.92 -2.68
N VAL A 109 8.52 7.10 -2.50
CA VAL A 109 7.53 7.29 -1.44
C VAL A 109 8.20 7.08 -0.07
N LEU A 110 8.20 8.11 0.77
CA LEU A 110 8.68 8.00 2.16
C LEU A 110 7.55 7.63 3.11
N ASP A 111 6.40 8.29 2.94
CA ASP A 111 5.18 8.10 3.72
C ASP A 111 3.94 8.50 2.90
N SER A 112 2.76 8.55 3.53
CA SER A 112 1.50 8.87 2.84
C SER A 112 1.37 10.33 2.35
N GLN A 113 2.30 11.21 2.73
CA GLN A 113 2.28 12.63 2.42
C GLN A 113 3.58 13.12 1.77
N THR A 114 4.62 12.28 1.68
CA THR A 114 5.96 12.70 1.28
C THR A 114 6.56 11.78 0.24
N VAL A 115 7.04 12.37 -0.86
CA VAL A 115 7.81 11.70 -1.91
C VAL A 115 9.17 12.38 -2.02
N GLN A 116 10.25 11.63 -1.79
CA GLN A 116 11.60 12.11 -1.99
C GLN A 116 11.95 12.10 -3.48
N VAL A 117 12.54 13.18 -3.98
CA VAL A 117 12.99 13.27 -5.36
C VAL A 117 14.49 13.53 -5.38
N ASP A 118 15.19 12.76 -6.21
CA ASP A 118 16.61 12.95 -6.45
C ASP A 118 16.81 14.00 -7.56
N PHE A 119 17.93 14.73 -7.53
CA PHE A 119 18.34 15.70 -8.55
C PHE A 119 19.74 15.40 -9.05
#